data_AF-A0A820E2H8-F1
#
_entry.id   AF-A0A820E2H8-F1
#
_cell.length_a   1.000
_cell.length_b   1.000
_cell.length_c   1.000
_cell.angle_alpha   90.00
_cell.angle_beta   90.00
_cell.angle_gamma   90.00
#
_symmetry.space_group_name_H-M   'P 1'
#
loop_
_entity.id
_entity.type
_entity.pdbx_description
1 polymer ?
#
loop_
_entity_poly.entity_id
_entity_poly.type
_entity_poly.pdbx_seq_one_letter_code
_entity_poly.pdbx_strand_id
1 'polypeptide(L)'
;VMKKFTILEGTSYTKANAIVDEVLSAIRTVTAFGGQKHERTRYQQSLTDAKNAGLKKGLLLGISQAFVSIALYGAIALIFWYGPYLARVECSNYDAGVVMIIFTTCLFATNNISLFIPYLLAFIEAAVSGAKVFAVI
;
A
#
# COMPACT_ATOMS: atom_id res chain seq x y z
N VAL A 1 -10.72 -2.65 -0.08
CA VAL A 1 -10.80 -1.16 -0.01
C VAL A 1 -9.62 -0.48 -0.70
N MET A 2 -8.37 -0.79 -0.33
CA MET A 2 -7.16 -0.19 -0.94
C MET A 2 -7.02 -0.42 -2.46
N LYS A 3 -7.35 -1.63 -2.95
CA LYS A 3 -7.43 -1.92 -4.40
C LYS A 3 -8.46 -1.04 -5.11
N LYS A 4 -9.63 -0.82 -4.51
CA LYS A 4 -10.70 0.02 -5.10
C LYS A 4 -10.26 1.47 -5.25
N PHE A 5 -9.57 2.03 -4.24
CA PHE A 5 -9.02 3.39 -4.33
C PHE A 5 -7.87 3.49 -5.33
N THR A 6 -7.01 2.47 -5.41
CA THR A 6 -5.93 2.42 -6.42
C THR A 6 -6.47 2.32 -7.84
N ILE A 7 -7.53 1.54 -8.05
CA ILE A 7 -8.23 1.46 -9.34
C ILE A 7 -8.92 2.79 -9.65
N LEU A 8 -9.57 3.44 -8.66
CA LEU A 8 -10.24 4.71 -8.86
C LEU A 8 -9.23 5.82 -9.23
N GLU A 9 -8.14 5.96 -8.48
CA GLU A 9 -7.04 6.85 -8.83
C GLU A 9 -6.51 6.55 -10.23
N GLY A 10 -6.23 5.27 -10.52
CA GLY A 10 -5.80 4.82 -11.83
C GLY A 10 -6.75 5.27 -12.94
N THR A 11 -8.06 5.07 -12.78
CA THR A 11 -9.06 5.49 -13.77
C THR A 11 -9.16 7.00 -13.94
N SER A 12 -9.02 7.79 -12.87
CA SER A 12 -9.02 9.26 -12.96
C SER A 12 -7.75 9.76 -13.68
N TYR A 13 -6.60 9.14 -13.43
CA TYR A 13 -5.37 9.42 -14.17
C TYR A 13 -5.48 9.00 -15.64
N THR A 14 -6.06 7.84 -15.95
CA THR A 14 -6.30 7.41 -17.33
C THR A 14 -7.19 8.40 -18.08
N LYS A 15 -8.25 8.92 -17.44
CA LYS A 15 -9.11 9.96 -18.02
C LYS A 15 -8.34 11.26 -18.29
N ALA A 16 -7.52 11.70 -17.34
CA ALA A 16 -6.70 12.90 -17.52
C ALA A 16 -5.69 12.73 -18.67
N ASN A 17 -5.05 11.56 -18.77
CA ASN A 17 -4.13 11.24 -19.87
C ASN A 17 -4.85 11.20 -21.21
N ALA A 18 -6.07 10.65 -21.29
CA ALA A 18 -6.86 10.65 -22.51
C ALA A 18 -7.20 12.07 -23.01
N ILE A 19 -7.48 13.01 -22.09
CA ILE A 19 -7.70 14.43 -22.43
C ILE A 19 -6.40 15.05 -22.98
N VAL A 20 -5.26 14.75 -22.37
CA VAL A 20 -3.96 15.23 -22.84
C VAL A 20 -3.63 14.67 -24.22
N ASP A 21 -3.85 13.38 -24.46
CA ASP A 21 -3.64 12.75 -25.77
C ASP A 21 -4.52 13.38 -26.86
N GLU A 22 -5.79 13.64 -26.57
CA GLU A 22 -6.71 14.32 -27.48
C GLU A 22 -6.22 15.74 -27.84
N VAL A 23 -5.83 16.51 -26.83
CA VAL A 23 -5.38 17.91 -27.00
C VAL A 23 -4.03 17.99 -27.72
N LEU A 24 -3.10 17.08 -27.43
CA LEU A 24 -1.80 17.01 -28.11
C LEU A 24 -1.95 16.55 -29.56
N SER A 25 -2.80 15.55 -29.81
CA SER A 25 -3.09 15.07 -31.17
C SER A 25 -3.78 16.14 -32.02
N ALA A 26 -4.63 16.98 -31.41
CA ALA A 26 -5.38 18.04 -32.10
C ALA A 26 -4.81 19.45 -31.86
N ILE A 27 -3.53 19.59 -31.51
CA ILE A 27 -2.95 20.87 -31.04
C ILE A 27 -3.16 22.04 -32.01
N ARG A 28 -3.03 21.79 -33.32
CA ARG A 28 -3.25 22.81 -34.37
C ARG A 28 -4.68 23.34 -34.36
N THR A 29 -5.66 22.48 -34.13
CA THR A 29 -7.08 22.83 -34.04
C THR A 29 -7.37 23.60 -32.75
N VAL A 30 -6.85 23.14 -31.62
CA VAL A 30 -7.02 23.82 -30.32
C VAL A 30 -6.41 25.23 -30.35
N THR A 31 -5.25 25.41 -30.99
CA THR A 31 -4.63 26.73 -31.18
C THR A 31 -5.41 27.60 -32.16
N ALA A 32 -5.95 27.03 -33.24
CA ALA A 32 -6.72 27.78 -34.24
C ALA A 32 -8.04 28.35 -33.67
N PHE A 33 -8.68 27.61 -32.76
CA PHE A 33 -9.92 28.05 -32.09
C PHE A 33 -9.70 28.72 -30.73
N GLY A 34 -8.45 28.87 -30.27
CA GLY A 34 -8.13 29.47 -28.96
C GLY A 34 -8.66 28.68 -27.74
N GLY A 35 -8.93 27.38 -27.91
CA GLY A 35 -9.60 26.52 -26.91
C GLY A 35 -8.74 26.13 -25.70
N GLN A 36 -7.49 26.61 -25.60
CA GLN A 36 -6.52 26.22 -24.58
C GLN A 36 -7.02 26.39 -23.13
N LYS A 37 -7.77 27.47 -22.86
CA LYS A 37 -8.33 27.72 -21.51
C LYS A 37 -9.42 26.72 -21.13
N HIS A 38 -10.24 26.29 -22.10
CA HIS A 38 -11.29 25.32 -21.88
C HIS A 38 -10.70 23.95 -21.54
N GLU A 39 -9.75 23.48 -22.36
CA GLU A 39 -9.07 22.20 -22.15
C GLU A 39 -8.23 22.16 -20.87
N ARG A 40 -7.58 23.28 -20.52
CA ARG A 40 -6.91 23.42 -19.22
C ARG A 40 -7.88 23.19 -18.05
N THR A 41 -9.09 23.77 -18.13
CA THR A 41 -10.09 23.64 -17.06
C THR A 41 -10.59 22.20 -16.94
N ARG A 42 -10.82 21.53 -18.08
CA ARG A 42 -11.22 20.11 -18.16
C ARG A 42 -10.17 19.17 -17.54
N TYR A 43 -8.90 19.43 -17.82
CA TYR A 43 -7.77 18.71 -17.21
C TYR A 43 -7.69 18.95 -15.70
N GLN A 44 -7.82 20.22 -15.26
CA GLN A 44 -7.77 20.61 -13.85
C GLN A 44 -8.88 19.93 -13.01
N GLN A 45 -10.09 19.82 -13.55
CA GLN A 45 -11.21 19.14 -12.89
C GLN A 45 -10.89 17.65 -12.68
N SER A 46 -10.44 16.95 -13.73
CA SER A 46 -10.07 15.54 -13.67
C SER A 46 -8.93 15.26 -12.66
N LEU A 47 -7.98 16.19 -12.55
CA LEU A 47 -6.88 16.11 -11.57
C LEU A 47 -7.33 16.36 -10.13
N THR A 48 -8.31 17.25 -9.93
CA THR A 48 -8.81 17.59 -8.59
C THR A 48 -9.53 16.40 -7.97
N ASP A 49 -10.29 15.64 -8.77
CA ASP A 49 -10.94 14.41 -8.33
C ASP A 49 -9.92 13.32 -7.96
N ALA A 50 -8.87 13.15 -8.78
CA ALA A 50 -7.77 12.24 -8.48
C ALA A 50 -7.05 12.64 -7.17
N LYS A 51 -6.77 13.93 -6.98
CA LYS A 51 -6.14 14.47 -5.77
C LYS A 51 -6.97 14.20 -4.52
N ASN A 52 -8.28 14.43 -4.57
CA ASN A 52 -9.17 14.19 -3.43
C ASN A 52 -9.27 12.71 -3.07
N ALA A 53 -9.29 11.82 -4.07
CA ALA A 53 -9.23 10.38 -3.86
C ALA A 53 -7.90 9.95 -3.21
N GLY A 54 -6.78 10.49 -3.70
CA GLY A 54 -5.44 10.24 -3.15
C GLY A 54 -5.27 10.74 -1.73
N LEU A 55 -5.82 11.91 -1.38
CA LEU A 55 -5.80 12.42 -0.01
C LEU A 55 -6.57 11.52 0.95
N LYS A 56 -7.78 11.07 0.58
CA LYS A 56 -8.57 10.13 1.40
C LYS A 56 -7.87 8.79 1.56
N LYS A 57 -7.24 8.29 0.49
CA LYS A 57 -6.45 7.05 0.53
C LYS A 57 -5.22 7.20 1.42
N GLY A 58 -4.47 8.29 1.27
CA GLY A 58 -3.28 8.59 2.08
C GLY A 58 -3.60 8.66 3.56
N LEU A 59 -4.71 9.31 3.93
CA LEU A 59 -5.16 9.37 5.31
C LEU A 59 -5.54 7.99 5.86
N LEU A 60 -6.30 7.20 5.10
CA LEU A 60 -6.69 5.84 5.51
C LEU A 60 -5.47 4.93 5.70
N LEU A 61 -4.50 5.02 4.78
CA LEU A 61 -3.23 4.28 4.86
C LEU A 61 -2.41 4.72 6.07
N GLY A 62 -2.25 6.02 6.28
CA GLY A 62 -1.51 6.59 7.40
C GLY A 62 -2.09 6.15 8.75
N ILE A 63 -3.42 6.22 8.90
CA ILE A 63 -4.11 5.76 10.12
C ILE A 63 -3.90 4.27 10.35
N SER A 64 -4.02 3.46 9.30
CA SER A 64 -3.80 2.01 9.41
C SER A 64 -2.37 1.67 9.83
N GLN A 65 -1.38 2.36 9.26
CA GLN A 65 0.03 2.15 9.58
C GLN A 65 0.35 2.60 11.02
N ALA A 66 -0.23 3.72 11.45
CA ALA A 66 -0.07 4.23 12.80
C ALA A 66 -0.66 3.26 13.84
N PHE A 67 -1.86 2.71 13.57
CA PHE A 67 -2.50 1.74 14.44
C PHE A 67 -1.66 0.47 14.63
N VAL A 68 -1.12 -0.08 13.53
CA VAL A 68 -0.21 -1.24 13.57
C VAL A 68 1.06 -0.92 14.36
N SER A 69 1.65 0.25 14.13
CA SER A 69 2.87 0.68 14.82
C SER A 69 2.66 0.83 16.33
N ILE A 70 1.54 1.43 16.74
CA ILE A 70 1.19 1.58 18.17
C ILE A 70 1.02 0.21 18.83
N ALA A 71 0.30 -0.71 18.18
CA ALA A 71 0.10 -2.06 18.70
C ALA A 71 1.45 -2.81 18.85
N LEU A 72 2.36 -2.66 17.88
CA LEU A 72 3.69 -3.26 17.92
C LEU A 72 4.53 -2.72 19.09
N TYR A 73 4.67 -1.40 19.19
CA TYR A 73 5.44 -0.80 20.28
C TYR A 73 4.81 -1.05 21.66
N GLY A 74 3.47 -1.10 21.73
CA GLY A 74 2.75 -1.50 22.94
C GLY A 74 3.07 -2.94 23.36
N ALA A 75 3.08 -3.88 22.41
CA ALA A 75 3.46 -5.28 22.67
C ALA A 75 4.92 -5.39 23.14
N ILE A 76 5.84 -4.65 22.51
CA ILE A 76 7.25 -4.59 22.93
C ILE A 76 7.35 -4.08 24.38
N ALA A 77 6.67 -2.98 24.72
CA ALA A 77 6.67 -2.42 26.06
C ALA A 77 6.13 -3.41 27.11
N LEU A 78 5.06 -4.15 26.78
CA LEU A 78 4.50 -5.19 27.65
C LEU A 78 5.47 -6.36 27.88
N ILE A 79 6.19 -6.79 26.85
CA ILE A 79 7.21 -7.84 26.96
C ILE A 79 8.36 -7.40 27.85
N PHE A 80 8.83 -6.15 27.71
CA PHE A 80 9.88 -5.61 28.57
C PHE A 80 9.44 -5.40 30.02
N TRP A 81 8.17 -5.10 30.25
CA TRP A 81 7.62 -4.96 31.60
C TRP A 81 7.39 -6.32 32.28
N TYR A 82 6.71 -7.23 31.60
CA TYR A 82 6.25 -8.49 32.16
C TYR A 82 7.28 -9.63 32.02
N GLY A 83 8.15 -9.58 31.01
CA GLY A 83 9.20 -10.57 30.77
C GLY A 83 10.12 -10.82 31.98
N PRO A 84 10.73 -9.79 32.59
CA PRO A 84 11.59 -9.97 33.76
C PRO A 84 10.81 -10.34 35.03
N TYR A 85 9.54 -9.92 35.16
CA TYR A 85 8.67 -10.35 36.26
C TYR A 85 8.39 -11.85 36.20
N LEU A 86 8.04 -12.36 35.01
CA LEU A 86 7.76 -13.77 34.78
C LEU A 86 9.01 -14.65 34.98
N ALA A 87 10.17 -14.18 34.50
CA ALA A 87 11.45 -14.86 34.69
C ALA A 87 11.86 -14.97 36.17
N ARG A 88 11.40 -14.07 37.03
CA ARG A 88 11.78 -14.03 38.45
C ARG A 88 10.81 -14.78 39.37
N VAL A 89 9.53 -14.87 39.01
CA VAL A 89 8.47 -15.38 39.91
C VAL A 89 8.10 -16.84 39.63
N GLU A 90 8.11 -17.30 38.37
CA GLU A 90 7.53 -18.60 38.02
C GLU A 90 8.52 -19.71 37.68
N CYS A 91 9.77 -19.43 37.28
CA CYS A 91 10.72 -20.48 36.89
C CYS A 91 12.20 -20.07 37.09
N SER A 92 12.90 -20.75 38.01
CA SER A 92 14.37 -20.63 38.21
C SER A 92 15.23 -20.99 36.99
N ASN A 93 14.62 -21.50 35.90
CA ASN A 93 15.29 -21.97 34.69
C ASN A 93 15.12 -21.05 33.48
N TYR A 94 14.35 -19.96 33.60
CA TYR A 94 14.22 -18.96 32.52
C TYR A 94 15.24 -17.85 32.72
N ASP A 95 16.38 -17.98 32.03
CA ASP A 95 17.38 -16.92 31.97
C ASP A 95 16.85 -15.72 31.16
N ALA A 96 17.28 -14.52 31.53
CA ALA A 96 16.91 -13.27 30.85
C ALA A 96 17.28 -13.31 29.34
N GLY A 97 18.30 -14.08 28.97
CA GLY A 97 18.68 -14.33 27.59
C GLY A 97 17.59 -15.03 26.77
N VAL A 98 16.83 -15.96 27.35
CA VAL A 98 15.77 -16.70 26.64
C VAL A 98 14.62 -15.77 26.25
N VAL A 99 14.25 -14.84 27.14
CA VAL A 99 13.21 -13.84 26.87
C VAL A 99 13.63 -12.92 25.71
N MET A 100 14.90 -12.50 25.67
CA MET A 100 15.45 -11.71 24.57
C MET A 100 15.47 -12.49 23.25
N ILE A 101 15.81 -13.78 23.27
CA ILE A 101 15.81 -14.62 22.07
C ILE A 101 14.40 -14.80 21.51
N ILE A 102 13.40 -15.05 22.36
CA ILE A 102 11.99 -15.17 21.95
C ILE A 102 11.51 -13.86 21.34
N PHE A 103 11.83 -12.73 21.97
CA PHE A 103 11.52 -11.39 21.47
C PHE A 103 12.12 -11.13 20.08
N THR A 104 13.42 -11.35 19.93
CA THR A 104 14.13 -11.12 18.66
C THR A 104 13.58 -12.05 17.57
N THR A 105 13.36 -13.33 17.86
CA THR A 105 12.84 -14.30 16.89
C THR A 105 11.43 -13.93 16.40
N CYS A 106 10.57 -13.42 17.29
CA CYS A 106 9.22 -12.96 16.93
C CYS A 106 9.24 -11.73 16.00
N LEU A 107 10.15 -10.77 16.25
CA LEU A 107 10.34 -9.62 15.37
C LEU A 107 10.84 -10.03 13.98
N PHE A 108 11.80 -10.95 13.91
CA PHE A 108 12.28 -11.49 12.64
C PHE A 108 11.18 -12.25 11.90
N ALA A 109 10.39 -13.08 12.58
CA ALA A 109 9.27 -13.82 11.98
C ALA A 109 8.25 -12.87 11.33
N THR A 110 7.86 -11.80 12.03
CA THR A 110 6.88 -10.82 11.54
C THR A 110 7.39 -10.08 10.29
N ASN A 111 8.67 -9.71 10.27
CA ASN A 111 9.28 -9.06 9.09
C ASN A 111 9.30 -9.99 7.87
N ASN A 112 9.66 -11.26 8.06
CA ASN A 112 9.69 -12.24 6.98
C ASN A 112 8.29 -12.54 6.42
N ILE A 113 7.26 -12.63 7.27
CA ILE A 113 5.87 -12.79 6.81
C ILE A 113 5.41 -11.59 5.97
N SER A 114 5.80 -10.38 6.39
CA SER A 114 5.47 -9.15 5.65
C SER A 114 6.10 -9.16 4.26
N LEU A 115 7.32 -9.69 4.13
CA LEU A 115 8.01 -9.84 2.85
C LEU A 115 7.49 -11.01 2.01
N PHE A 116 6.86 -12.02 2.62
CA PHE A 116 6.31 -13.18 1.90
C PHE A 116 5.10 -12.84 1.02
N ILE A 117 4.27 -11.89 1.42
CA ILE A 117 3.04 -11.50 0.72
C ILE A 117 3.28 -11.16 -0.77
N PRO A 118 4.23 -10.29 -1.17
CA PRO A 118 4.49 -9.99 -2.57
C PRO A 118 4.98 -11.21 -3.37
N TYR A 119 5.77 -12.11 -2.75
CA TYR A 119 6.19 -13.34 -3.42
C TYR A 119 5.01 -14.27 -3.72
N LEU A 120 4.06 -14.39 -2.78
CA LEU A 120 2.84 -15.17 -3.00
C LEU A 120 2.01 -14.58 -4.15
N LEU A 121 1.86 -13.25 -4.20
CA LEU A 121 1.13 -12.57 -5.27
C LEU A 121 1.77 -12.79 -6.64
N ALA A 122 3.10 -12.69 -6.74
CA ALA A 122 3.83 -12.94 -7.98
C ALA A 122 3.67 -14.39 -8.47
N PHE A 123 3.68 -15.35 -7.54
CA PHE A 123 3.42 -16.76 -7.86
C PHE A 123 2.00 -16.98 -8.39
N ILE A 124 1.00 -16.38 -7.74
CA ILE A 124 -0.40 -16.45 -8.19
C ILE A 124 -0.53 -15.83 -9.59
N GLU A 125 0.09 -14.68 -9.83
CA GLU A 125 0.03 -14.01 -11.13
C GLU A 125 0.69 -14.84 -12.24
N ALA A 126 1.84 -15.47 -11.95
CA ALA A 126 2.50 -16.40 -12.86
C ALA A 126 1.60 -17.62 -13.17
N ALA A 127 0.98 -18.22 -12.14
CA ALA A 127 0.08 -19.36 -12.30
C ALA A 127 -1.17 -18.99 -13.14
N VAL A 128 -1.76 -17.81 -12.90
CA VAL A 128 -2.92 -17.30 -13.66
C VAL A 128 -2.55 -17.01 -15.11
N SER A 129 -1.37 -16.44 -15.36
CA SER A 129 -0.89 -16.19 -16.73
C SER A 129 -0.65 -17.50 -17.49
N GLY A 130 0.01 -18.46 -16.85
CA GLY A 130 0.24 -19.79 -17.42
C GLY A 130 -1.06 -20.51 -17.76
N ALA A 131 -2.05 -20.48 -16.86
CA ALA A 131 -3.38 -21.08 -17.10
C ALA A 131 -4.08 -20.52 -18.35
N LYS A 132 -3.92 -19.23 -18.66
CA LYS A 132 -4.47 -18.64 -19.89
C LYS A 132 -3.79 -19.15 -21.14
N VAL A 133 -2.48 -19.39 -21.11
CA VAL A 133 -1.73 -19.95 -22.25
C VAL A 133 -2.13 -21.40 -22.49
N PHE A 134 -2.23 -22.21 -21.43
CA PHE A 134 -2.68 -23.61 -21.51
C PHE A 134 -4.16 -23.76 -21.87
N ALA A 135 -4.98 -22.73 -21.72
CA ALA A 135 -6.38 -22.75 -22.14
C ALA A 135 -6.59 -22.39 -23.62
N VAL A 136 -5.59 -21.81 -24.27
CA VAL A 136 -5.64 -21.43 -25.70
C VAL A 136 -5.11 -22.54 -26.61
N ILE A 137 -4.26 -23.43 -26.07
CA ILE A 137 -3.73 -24.62 -26.76
C ILE A 137 -4.60 -25.81 -26.38
#